data_AF-A0A7G6SUP8-F1
#
_entry.id   AF-A0A7G6SUP8-F1
#
_cell.length_a   1.000
_cell.length_b   1.000
_cell.length_c   1.000
_cell.angle_alpha   90.00
_cell.angle_beta   90.00
_cell.angle_gamma   90.00
#
_symmetry.space_group_name_H-M   'P 1'
#
loop_
_entity.id
_entity.type
_entity.pdbx_description
1 polymer ?
#
loop_
_entity_poly.entity_id
_entity_poly.type
_entity_poly.pdbx_seq_one_letter_code
_entity_poly.pdbx_strand_id
1 'polypeptide(L)'
;MDDQAACLRLLSRPERDRHDAFKSEPARLQHLAVRGLVRTTLSRYRAIAPEHWRFDANRHGRPFIDDRLGVSGLHFSLSHTHGLVACAIATFAEFGVDAEPRDRDVGLAELAPAVLSPRERARFETMSGQARQDFFFTLWTLKEAYVKARGIGLSLPVKKLELDLEVSPPIAHFGDEIDDDASRWAFRSLRLTDRHIVGIAAAVPDGELEIVPRRTRAINPPLHV
;
A
#
# COMPACT_ATOMS: atom_id res chain seq x y z
N MET A 1 -18.13 11.73 20.02
CA MET A 1 -18.54 11.91 18.61
C MET A 1 -18.25 10.60 17.92
N ASP A 2 -19.22 10.00 17.25
CA ASP A 2 -19.02 8.74 16.52
C ASP A 2 -17.98 8.94 15.40
N ASP A 3 -16.88 8.18 15.46
CA ASP A 3 -15.75 8.26 14.53
C ASP A 3 -16.23 8.00 13.08
N GLN A 4 -17.28 7.17 12.90
CA GLN A 4 -17.87 6.92 11.59
C GLN A 4 -18.67 8.10 11.07
N ALA A 5 -19.56 8.66 11.89
CA ALA A 5 -20.30 9.86 11.52
C ALA A 5 -19.36 11.01 11.15
N ALA A 6 -18.23 11.15 11.84
CA ALA A 6 -17.19 12.10 11.48
C ALA A 6 -16.58 11.81 10.11
N CYS A 7 -16.18 10.57 9.83
CA CYS A 7 -15.63 10.21 8.52
C CYS A 7 -16.64 10.33 7.38
N LEU A 8 -17.91 9.94 7.58
CA LEU A 8 -19.00 10.07 6.61
C LEU A 8 -19.19 11.51 6.09
N ARG A 9 -18.99 12.50 6.97
CA ARG A 9 -19.05 13.93 6.59
C ARG A 9 -17.92 14.34 5.64
N LEU A 10 -16.80 13.63 5.65
CA LEU A 10 -15.63 13.94 4.81
C LEU A 10 -15.77 13.44 3.37
N LEU A 11 -16.65 12.49 3.12
CA LEU A 11 -16.80 11.86 1.81
C LEU A 11 -17.35 12.87 0.80
N SER A 12 -17.00 12.71 -0.48
CA SER A 12 -17.74 13.35 -1.57
C SER A 12 -19.09 12.64 -1.79
N ARG A 13 -19.98 13.22 -2.59
CA ARG A 13 -21.25 12.57 -2.95
C ARG A 13 -21.03 11.21 -3.65
N PRO A 14 -20.20 11.09 -4.71
CA PRO A 14 -19.91 9.78 -5.31
C PRO A 14 -19.30 8.77 -4.34
N GLU A 15 -18.51 9.22 -3.37
CA GLU A 15 -17.96 8.33 -2.34
C GLU A 15 -19.00 7.84 -1.34
N ARG A 16 -19.98 8.68 -0.98
CA ARG A 16 -21.12 8.29 -0.16
C ARG A 16 -22.01 7.29 -0.90
N ASP A 17 -22.33 7.56 -2.15
CA ASP A 17 -23.11 6.63 -2.98
C ASP A 17 -22.42 5.25 -3.06
N ARG A 18 -21.08 5.24 -3.23
CA ARG A 18 -20.29 3.99 -3.20
C ARG A 18 -20.25 3.34 -1.82
N HIS A 19 -20.19 4.13 -0.74
CA HIS A 19 -20.26 3.63 0.62
C HIS A 19 -21.59 2.89 0.86
N ASP A 20 -22.70 3.52 0.51
CA ASP A 20 -24.05 2.98 0.73
C ASP A 20 -24.34 1.74 -0.13
N ALA A 21 -23.66 1.61 -1.29
CA ALA A 21 -23.76 0.45 -2.18
C ALA A 21 -23.08 -0.83 -1.65
N PHE A 22 -22.16 -0.73 -0.67
CA PHE A 22 -21.52 -1.91 -0.10
C PHE A 22 -22.51 -2.69 0.77
N LYS A 23 -22.73 -3.97 0.42
CA LYS A 23 -23.60 -4.88 1.17
C LYS A 23 -23.00 -5.31 2.51
N SER A 24 -21.67 -5.32 2.62
CA SER A 24 -20.91 -5.79 3.77
C SER A 24 -20.49 -4.61 4.64
N GLU A 25 -20.79 -4.68 5.95
CA GLU A 25 -20.33 -3.69 6.92
C GLU A 25 -18.80 -3.57 6.96
N PRO A 26 -17.99 -4.65 7.02
CA PRO A 26 -16.54 -4.55 6.87
C PRO A 26 -16.08 -3.76 5.66
N ALA A 27 -16.72 -3.95 4.50
CA ALA A 27 -16.37 -3.22 3.28
C ALA A 27 -16.74 -1.73 3.38
N ARG A 28 -17.90 -1.41 3.99
CA ARG A 28 -18.30 -0.03 4.30
C ARG A 28 -17.30 0.67 5.22
N LEU A 29 -16.89 0.01 6.29
CA LEU A 29 -15.92 0.53 7.26
C LEU A 29 -14.54 0.73 6.64
N GLN A 30 -14.07 -0.23 5.85
CA GLN A 30 -12.79 -0.11 5.15
C GLN A 30 -12.81 1.06 4.16
N HIS A 31 -13.88 1.25 3.40
CA HIS A 31 -14.05 2.40 2.51
C HIS A 31 -14.03 3.72 3.28
N LEU A 32 -14.73 3.83 4.42
CA LEU A 32 -14.66 5.02 5.29
C LEU A 32 -13.25 5.26 5.81
N ALA A 33 -12.57 4.21 6.28
CA ALA A 33 -11.21 4.31 6.82
C ALA A 33 -10.23 4.79 5.77
N VAL A 34 -10.29 4.25 4.56
CA VAL A 34 -9.45 4.69 3.44
C VAL A 34 -9.70 6.17 3.11
N ARG A 35 -10.96 6.58 2.92
CA ARG A 35 -11.28 7.97 2.56
C ARG A 35 -10.99 8.95 3.68
N GLY A 36 -11.34 8.61 4.91
CA GLY A 36 -11.05 9.42 6.10
C GLY A 36 -9.55 9.60 6.31
N LEU A 37 -8.78 8.51 6.24
CA LEU A 37 -7.33 8.54 6.44
C LEU A 37 -6.64 9.43 5.40
N VAL A 38 -6.87 9.22 4.10
CA VAL A 38 -6.17 9.98 3.06
C VAL A 38 -6.51 11.48 3.13
N ARG A 39 -7.80 11.82 3.29
CA ARG A 39 -8.27 13.21 3.34
C ARG A 39 -7.72 13.97 4.55
N THR A 40 -7.79 13.36 5.73
CA THR A 40 -7.28 13.99 6.96
C THR A 40 -5.75 14.06 6.95
N THR A 41 -5.06 13.07 6.40
CA THR A 41 -3.60 13.07 6.31
C THR A 41 -3.10 14.16 5.35
N LEU A 42 -3.67 14.27 4.15
CA LEU A 42 -3.27 15.30 3.18
C LEU A 42 -3.47 16.72 3.71
N SER A 43 -4.54 16.95 4.48
CA SER A 43 -4.85 18.25 5.12
C SER A 43 -3.80 18.68 6.16
N ARG A 44 -2.91 17.78 6.59
CA ARG A 44 -1.76 18.12 7.45
C ARG A 44 -0.60 18.72 6.67
N TYR A 45 -0.56 18.53 5.35
CA TYR A 45 0.52 18.98 4.47
C TYR A 45 0.13 20.16 3.58
N ARG A 46 -1.18 20.40 3.39
CA ARG A 46 -1.72 21.53 2.64
C ARG A 46 -2.95 22.07 3.34
N ALA A 47 -3.15 23.38 3.29
CA ALA A 47 -4.30 24.07 3.86
C ALA A 47 -5.58 23.87 3.01
N ILE A 48 -5.99 22.63 2.84
CA ILE A 48 -7.24 22.21 2.18
C ILE A 48 -8.01 21.39 3.18
N ALA A 49 -9.27 21.74 3.42
CA ALA A 49 -10.11 20.99 4.36
C ALA A 49 -10.32 19.55 3.86
N PRO A 50 -10.41 18.53 4.75
CA PRO A 50 -10.53 17.13 4.37
C PRO A 50 -11.62 16.82 3.33
N GLU A 51 -12.78 17.48 3.43
CA GLU A 51 -13.93 17.37 2.53
C GLU A 51 -13.70 17.96 1.13
N HIS A 52 -12.75 18.89 0.98
CA HIS A 52 -12.47 19.57 -0.28
C HIS A 52 -11.45 18.83 -1.16
N TRP A 53 -10.77 17.81 -0.65
CA TRP A 53 -9.91 16.97 -1.48
C TRP A 53 -10.72 16.29 -2.59
N ARG A 54 -10.12 16.29 -3.78
CA ARG A 54 -10.62 15.64 -4.98
C ARG A 54 -9.54 14.72 -5.49
N PHE A 55 -9.99 13.59 -6.00
CA PHE A 55 -9.11 12.52 -6.43
C PHE A 55 -9.62 12.02 -7.77
N ASP A 56 -8.68 11.69 -8.64
CA ASP A 56 -8.94 10.99 -9.89
C ASP A 56 -8.16 9.66 -9.86
N ALA A 57 -8.34 8.82 -10.87
CA ALA A 57 -7.61 7.57 -11.02
C ALA A 57 -6.97 7.49 -12.40
N ASN A 58 -5.73 7.00 -12.45
CA ASN A 58 -5.08 6.76 -13.73
C ASN A 58 -5.76 5.59 -14.48
N ARG A 59 -5.33 5.31 -15.72
CA ARG A 59 -5.86 4.21 -16.54
C ARG A 59 -5.77 2.81 -15.89
N HIS A 60 -4.95 2.65 -14.85
CA HIS A 60 -4.76 1.42 -14.08
C HIS A 60 -5.49 1.45 -12.73
N GLY A 61 -6.31 2.47 -12.46
CA GLY A 61 -7.08 2.62 -11.23
C GLY A 61 -6.29 3.16 -10.04
N ARG A 62 -5.02 3.55 -10.20
CA ARG A 62 -4.23 4.15 -9.11
C ARG A 62 -4.77 5.56 -8.82
N PRO A 63 -5.25 5.83 -7.59
CA PRO A 63 -5.77 7.14 -7.24
C PRO A 63 -4.66 8.18 -7.12
N PHE A 64 -4.93 9.41 -7.52
CA PHE A 64 -4.05 10.57 -7.35
C PHE A 64 -4.86 11.83 -7.01
N ILE A 65 -4.19 12.88 -6.56
CA ILE A 65 -4.85 14.17 -6.26
C ILE A 65 -5.26 14.82 -7.58
N ASP A 66 -6.51 15.25 -7.71
CA ASP A 66 -7.01 15.92 -8.93
C ASP A 66 -6.19 17.19 -9.22
N ASP A 67 -5.54 17.23 -10.39
CA ASP A 67 -4.67 18.34 -10.82
C ASP A 67 -5.40 19.69 -10.82
N ARG A 68 -6.74 19.69 -10.96
CA ARG A 68 -7.57 20.91 -10.91
C ARG A 68 -7.56 21.59 -9.54
N LEU A 69 -7.08 20.92 -8.49
CA LEU A 69 -6.84 21.53 -7.18
C LEU A 69 -5.56 22.36 -7.13
N GLY A 70 -4.69 22.28 -8.13
CA GLY A 70 -3.43 23.04 -8.16
C GLY A 70 -2.44 22.63 -7.06
N VAL A 71 -2.55 21.41 -6.53
CA VAL A 71 -1.64 20.89 -5.49
C VAL A 71 -0.44 20.24 -6.16
N SER A 72 0.73 20.86 -6.02
CA SER A 72 1.99 20.33 -6.53
C SER A 72 2.86 19.72 -5.42
N GLY A 73 3.72 18.77 -5.81
CA GLY A 73 4.73 18.17 -4.93
C GLY A 73 4.14 17.46 -3.72
N LEU A 74 2.96 16.86 -3.86
CA LEU A 74 2.35 16.04 -2.83
C LEU A 74 1.64 14.86 -3.50
N HIS A 75 2.04 13.66 -3.10
CA HIS A 75 1.58 12.41 -3.68
C HIS A 75 1.25 11.44 -2.56
N PHE A 76 0.39 10.46 -2.86
CA PHE A 76 0.03 9.43 -1.90
C PHE A 76 -0.03 8.05 -2.55
N SER A 77 0.14 7.02 -1.73
CA SER A 77 -0.14 5.63 -2.07
C SER A 77 -0.95 4.99 -0.94
N LEU A 78 -1.88 4.11 -1.31
CA LEU A 78 -2.80 3.46 -0.39
C LEU A 78 -2.65 1.94 -0.47
N SER A 79 -2.73 1.29 0.68
CA SER A 79 -3.04 -0.13 0.77
C SER A 79 -4.03 -0.36 1.91
N HIS A 80 -4.85 -1.37 1.77
CA HIS A 80 -5.75 -1.79 2.81
C HIS A 80 -5.88 -3.30 2.79
N THR A 81 -5.99 -3.87 3.97
CA THR A 81 -6.28 -5.27 4.18
C THR A 81 -7.16 -5.42 5.41
N HIS A 82 -7.49 -6.64 5.80
CA HIS A 82 -8.29 -6.87 6.99
C HIS A 82 -7.58 -6.32 8.23
N GLY A 83 -8.15 -5.32 8.90
CA GLY A 83 -7.60 -4.76 10.15
C GLY A 83 -6.52 -3.68 9.97
N LEU A 84 -6.17 -3.29 8.74
CA LEU A 84 -5.20 -2.21 8.50
C LEU A 84 -5.52 -1.42 7.23
N VAL A 85 -5.41 -0.09 7.33
CA VAL A 85 -5.27 0.82 6.18
C VAL A 85 -3.94 1.55 6.30
N ALA A 86 -3.12 1.47 5.27
CA ALA A 86 -1.87 2.19 5.13
C ALA A 86 -2.03 3.33 4.11
N CYS A 87 -1.51 4.50 4.47
CA CYS A 87 -1.42 5.66 3.59
C CYS A 87 0.01 6.22 3.69
N ALA A 88 0.75 6.12 2.58
CA ALA A 88 2.06 6.73 2.45
C ALA A 88 1.92 8.06 1.72
N ILE A 89 2.64 9.09 2.17
CA ILE A 89 2.66 10.44 1.59
C ILE A 89 4.11 10.81 1.31
N ALA A 90 4.36 11.40 0.15
CA ALA A 90 5.68 11.92 -0.20
C ALA A 90 5.59 13.16 -1.09
N THR A 91 6.70 13.88 -1.23
CA THR A 91 6.84 15.03 -2.12
C THR A 91 7.27 14.65 -3.55
N PHE A 92 7.53 13.36 -3.78
CA PHE A 92 7.87 12.76 -5.08
C PHE A 92 6.84 11.69 -5.45
N ALA A 93 6.72 11.34 -6.74
CA ALA A 93 5.58 10.57 -7.25
C ALA A 93 5.78 9.05 -7.33
N GLU A 94 7.02 8.61 -7.50
CA GLU A 94 7.40 7.20 -7.75
C GLU A 94 7.61 6.45 -6.43
N PHE A 95 6.52 6.19 -5.73
CA PHE A 95 6.52 5.31 -4.56
C PHE A 95 5.18 4.60 -4.38
N GLY A 96 5.23 3.50 -3.62
CA GLY A 96 4.08 2.68 -3.31
C GLY A 96 4.17 2.08 -1.91
N VAL A 97 2.99 1.78 -1.37
CA VAL A 97 2.85 1.01 -0.13
C VAL A 97 1.93 -0.17 -0.38
N ASP A 98 2.27 -1.31 0.19
CA ASP A 98 1.39 -2.47 0.26
C ASP A 98 1.40 -3.11 1.64
N ALA A 99 0.31 -3.78 2.01
CA ALA A 99 0.13 -4.31 3.35
C ALA A 99 -0.71 -5.59 3.33
N GLU A 100 -0.22 -6.63 4.00
CA GLU A 100 -0.91 -7.92 4.09
C GLU A 100 -0.88 -8.48 5.53
N PRO A 101 -1.92 -9.23 5.96
CA PRO A 101 -1.90 -9.97 7.21
C PRO A 101 -0.90 -11.11 7.11
N ARG A 102 -0.14 -11.32 8.19
CA ARG A 102 0.92 -12.34 8.27
C ARG A 102 0.37 -13.76 8.29
N ASP A 103 -0.81 -13.91 8.84
CA ASP A 103 -1.55 -15.15 9.03
C ASP A 103 -2.63 -15.34 7.96
N ARG A 104 -2.57 -14.57 6.87
CA ARG A 104 -3.52 -14.69 5.77
C ARG A 104 -3.45 -16.11 5.18
N ASP A 105 -4.54 -16.83 5.33
CA ASP A 105 -4.69 -18.20 4.82
C ASP A 105 -4.93 -18.16 3.30
N VAL A 106 -3.86 -18.42 2.55
CA VAL A 106 -3.88 -18.54 1.09
C VAL A 106 -3.05 -19.74 0.69
N GLY A 107 -3.36 -20.33 -0.46
CA GLY A 107 -2.56 -21.39 -1.08
C GLY A 107 -1.18 -20.90 -1.49
N LEU A 108 -0.25 -20.73 -0.53
CA LEU A 108 1.08 -20.19 -0.79
C LEU A 108 1.85 -21.01 -1.82
N ALA A 109 1.65 -22.33 -1.83
CA ALA A 109 2.25 -23.21 -2.83
C ALA A 109 1.79 -22.90 -4.27
N GLU A 110 0.55 -22.43 -4.43
CA GLU A 110 -0.03 -22.08 -5.72
C GLU A 110 0.36 -20.65 -6.15
N LEU A 111 0.47 -19.73 -5.19
CA LEU A 111 0.82 -18.34 -5.47
C LEU A 111 2.34 -18.12 -5.64
N ALA A 112 3.18 -18.89 -4.94
CA ALA A 112 4.63 -18.74 -5.00
C ALA A 112 5.21 -18.78 -6.43
N PRO A 113 4.80 -19.71 -7.32
CA PRO A 113 5.27 -19.71 -8.71
C PRO A 113 4.86 -18.48 -9.54
N ALA A 114 3.78 -17.79 -9.16
CA ALA A 114 3.31 -16.60 -9.87
C ALA A 114 4.02 -15.31 -9.42
N VAL A 115 4.51 -15.28 -8.17
CA VAL A 115 5.06 -14.06 -7.55
C VAL A 115 6.57 -14.11 -7.34
N LEU A 116 7.11 -15.26 -6.96
CA LEU A 116 8.52 -15.39 -6.59
C LEU A 116 9.41 -15.60 -7.82
N SER A 117 10.61 -15.02 -7.77
CA SER A 117 11.69 -15.36 -8.70
C SER A 117 12.13 -16.82 -8.49
N PRO A 118 12.84 -17.44 -9.44
CA PRO A 118 13.39 -18.77 -9.24
C PRO A 118 14.25 -18.92 -7.96
N ARG A 119 15.09 -17.93 -7.64
CA ARG A 119 15.96 -17.94 -6.46
C ARG A 119 15.18 -17.73 -5.16
N GLU A 120 14.24 -16.78 -5.15
CA GLU A 120 13.33 -16.58 -4.02
C GLU A 120 12.49 -17.83 -3.74
N ARG A 121 12.01 -18.50 -4.80
CA ARG A 121 11.23 -19.73 -4.69
C ARG A 121 12.05 -20.88 -4.13
N ALA A 122 13.29 -21.07 -4.61
CA ALA A 122 14.19 -22.07 -4.05
C ALA A 122 14.42 -21.84 -2.55
N ARG A 123 14.57 -20.58 -2.12
CA ARG A 123 14.66 -20.24 -0.69
C ARG A 123 13.36 -20.56 0.06
N PHE A 124 12.22 -20.12 -0.48
CA PHE A 124 10.89 -20.36 0.08
C PHE A 124 10.59 -21.86 0.28
N GLU A 125 11.05 -22.73 -0.61
CA GLU A 125 10.87 -24.18 -0.53
C GLU A 125 11.66 -24.84 0.61
N THR A 126 12.73 -24.19 1.10
CA THR A 126 13.51 -24.67 2.27
C THR A 126 12.91 -24.24 3.61
N MET A 127 11.91 -23.35 3.60
CA MET A 127 11.27 -22.81 4.80
C MET A 127 9.96 -23.54 5.13
N SER A 128 9.54 -23.47 6.39
CA SER A 128 8.26 -24.01 6.86
C SER A 128 7.60 -23.10 7.89
N GLY A 129 6.32 -23.37 8.20
CA GLY A 129 5.56 -22.64 9.22
C GLY A 129 5.49 -21.13 8.99
N GLN A 130 5.50 -20.35 10.09
CA GLN A 130 5.36 -18.90 10.04
C GLN A 130 6.53 -18.22 9.30
N ALA A 131 7.74 -18.78 9.37
CA ALA A 131 8.90 -18.20 8.68
C ALA A 131 8.70 -18.20 7.16
N ARG A 132 8.12 -19.28 6.62
CA ARG A 132 7.75 -19.38 5.20
C ARG A 132 6.67 -18.36 4.81
N GLN A 133 5.65 -18.18 5.66
CA GLN A 133 4.58 -17.20 5.42
C GLN A 133 5.14 -15.76 5.45
N ASP A 134 5.91 -15.43 6.48
CA ASP A 134 6.52 -14.11 6.64
C ASP A 134 7.45 -13.76 5.47
N PHE A 135 8.24 -14.74 4.99
CA PHE A 135 9.11 -14.56 3.81
C PHE A 135 8.29 -14.24 2.56
N PHE A 136 7.25 -15.04 2.28
CA PHE A 136 6.39 -14.82 1.13
C PHE A 136 5.67 -13.46 1.17
N PHE A 137 5.02 -13.12 2.28
CA PHE A 137 4.28 -11.86 2.37
C PHE A 137 5.19 -10.63 2.39
N THR A 138 6.44 -10.77 2.88
CA THR A 138 7.45 -9.70 2.72
C THR A 138 7.76 -9.46 1.25
N LEU A 139 8.03 -10.50 0.47
CA LEU A 139 8.28 -10.35 -0.97
C LEU A 139 7.05 -9.85 -1.72
N TRP A 140 5.88 -10.41 -1.44
CA TRP A 140 4.61 -9.99 -2.03
C TRP A 140 4.37 -8.49 -1.84
N THR A 141 4.41 -8.02 -0.60
CA THR A 141 4.12 -6.61 -0.29
C THR A 141 5.17 -5.66 -0.89
N LEU A 142 6.45 -6.03 -0.90
CA LEU A 142 7.49 -5.20 -1.53
C LEU A 142 7.31 -5.12 -3.06
N LYS A 143 6.97 -6.24 -3.72
CA LYS A 143 6.73 -6.27 -5.16
C LYS A 143 5.46 -5.50 -5.54
N GLU A 144 4.37 -5.68 -4.81
CA GLU A 144 3.13 -4.91 -5.01
C GLU A 144 3.35 -3.41 -4.74
N ALA A 145 4.16 -3.05 -3.74
CA ALA A 145 4.55 -1.67 -3.52
C ALA A 145 5.30 -1.09 -4.71
N TYR A 146 6.24 -1.83 -5.32
CA TYR A 146 6.93 -1.42 -6.55
C TYR A 146 5.97 -1.26 -7.74
N VAL A 147 5.05 -2.21 -7.92
CA VAL A 147 4.01 -2.13 -8.97
C VAL A 147 3.16 -0.88 -8.82
N LYS A 148 2.73 -0.56 -7.58
CA LYS A 148 2.00 0.67 -7.27
C LYS A 148 2.83 1.92 -7.50
N ALA A 149 4.14 1.87 -7.24
CA ALA A 149 5.05 2.99 -7.45
C ALA A 149 5.21 3.31 -8.94
N ARG A 150 5.37 2.30 -9.79
CA ARG A 150 5.42 2.43 -11.25
C ARG A 150 4.06 2.86 -11.84
N GLY A 151 2.97 2.56 -11.17
CA GLY A 151 1.62 3.00 -11.55
C GLY A 151 1.07 2.36 -12.82
N ILE A 152 1.67 1.26 -13.29
CA ILE A 152 1.31 0.54 -14.53
C ILE A 152 0.39 -0.67 -14.31
N GLY A 153 -0.12 -0.86 -13.08
CA GLY A 153 -1.05 -1.94 -12.74
C GLY A 153 -0.41 -3.33 -12.80
N LEU A 154 -1.25 -4.37 -12.83
CA LEU A 154 -0.85 -5.80 -12.79
C LEU A 154 -0.04 -6.28 -14.02
N SER A 155 0.29 -5.40 -14.97
CA SER A 155 1.02 -5.75 -16.19
C SER A 155 2.51 -6.02 -15.97
N LEU A 156 3.04 -5.75 -14.77
CA LEU A 156 4.45 -5.98 -14.44
C LEU A 156 4.73 -7.47 -14.20
N PRO A 157 5.78 -8.05 -14.82
CA PRO A 157 6.18 -9.42 -14.57
C PRO A 157 6.89 -9.52 -13.21
N VAL A 158 6.15 -9.51 -12.10
CA VAL A 158 6.69 -9.44 -10.72
C VAL A 158 7.71 -10.54 -10.38
N LYS A 159 7.64 -11.69 -11.04
CA LYS A 159 8.65 -12.77 -10.93
C LYS A 159 10.04 -12.41 -11.48
N LYS A 160 10.13 -11.34 -12.28
CA LYS A 160 11.36 -10.77 -12.86
C LYS A 160 11.95 -9.64 -12.02
N LEU A 161 11.25 -9.23 -10.97
CA LEU A 161 11.81 -8.47 -9.87
C LEU A 161 12.21 -9.48 -8.79
N GLU A 162 13.50 -9.63 -8.55
CA GLU A 162 14.04 -10.37 -7.42
C GLU A 162 14.49 -9.40 -6.32
N LEU A 163 14.17 -9.70 -5.07
CA LEU A 163 14.59 -8.94 -3.91
C LEU A 163 15.45 -9.82 -3.00
N ASP A 164 16.68 -9.39 -2.76
CA ASP A 164 17.55 -10.04 -1.78
C ASP A 164 17.18 -9.54 -0.37
N LEU A 165 16.58 -10.42 0.43
CA LEU A 165 16.21 -10.13 1.82
C LEU A 165 17.31 -10.48 2.84
N GLU A 166 18.45 -11.03 2.41
CA GLU A 166 19.59 -11.33 3.29
C GLU A 166 20.41 -10.08 3.62
N VAL A 167 20.22 -9.01 2.84
CA VAL A 167 20.75 -7.67 3.07
C VAL A 167 19.67 -6.74 3.61
N SER A 168 20.07 -5.81 4.48
CA SER A 168 19.19 -4.78 5.02
C SER A 168 19.78 -3.39 4.74
N PRO A 169 19.13 -2.57 3.91
CA PRO A 169 17.84 -2.83 3.26
C PRO A 169 17.92 -3.82 2.09
N PRO A 170 16.78 -4.41 1.66
CA PRO A 170 16.74 -5.28 0.50
C PRO A 170 17.23 -4.60 -0.77
N ILE A 171 17.94 -5.36 -1.59
CA ILE A 171 18.43 -4.93 -2.91
C ILE A 171 17.61 -5.62 -3.99
N ALA A 172 17.25 -4.88 -5.04
CA ALA A 172 16.54 -5.42 -6.19
C ALA A 172 17.49 -5.88 -7.30
N HIS A 173 17.04 -6.90 -8.02
CA HIS A 173 17.57 -7.31 -9.31
C HIS A 173 16.41 -7.39 -10.30
N PHE A 174 16.52 -6.65 -11.41
CA PHE A 174 15.52 -6.65 -12.47
C PHE A 174 16.00 -7.53 -13.63
N GLY A 175 15.14 -8.43 -14.09
CA GLY A 175 15.34 -9.14 -15.35
C GLY A 175 15.00 -8.26 -16.55
N ASP A 176 15.43 -8.66 -17.75
CA ASP A 176 15.36 -7.90 -19.00
C ASP A 176 13.95 -7.38 -19.38
N GLU A 177 12.88 -8.01 -18.86
CA GLU A 177 11.50 -7.59 -19.12
C GLU A 177 11.03 -6.40 -18.27
N ILE A 178 11.83 -5.97 -17.29
CA ILE A 178 11.57 -4.78 -16.48
C ILE A 178 12.54 -3.68 -16.93
N ASP A 179 12.02 -2.74 -17.71
CA ASP A 179 12.72 -1.52 -18.09
C ASP A 179 12.78 -0.55 -16.90
N ASP A 180 13.74 -0.79 -16.02
CA ASP A 180 14.09 0.06 -14.87
C ASP A 180 15.52 -0.19 -14.40
N ASP A 181 16.04 0.74 -13.61
CA ASP A 181 17.34 0.62 -12.96
C ASP A 181 17.15 0.27 -11.47
N ALA A 182 17.65 -0.88 -11.04
CA ALA A 182 17.53 -1.31 -9.65
C ALA A 182 18.22 -0.34 -8.66
N SER A 183 19.29 0.34 -9.09
CA SER A 183 20.04 1.26 -8.24
C SER A 183 19.24 2.47 -7.78
N ARG A 184 18.17 2.83 -8.51
CA ARG A 184 17.32 3.96 -8.16
C ARG A 184 16.28 3.61 -7.09
N TRP A 185 16.10 2.35 -6.73
CA TRP A 185 15.00 1.91 -5.88
C TRP A 185 15.46 1.56 -4.47
N ALA A 186 14.73 2.06 -3.48
CA ALA A 186 14.83 1.60 -2.11
C ALA A 186 13.58 0.84 -1.70
N PHE A 187 13.81 -0.28 -1.01
CA PHE A 187 12.78 -1.15 -0.47
C PHE A 187 12.87 -1.18 1.06
N ARG A 188 11.72 -1.20 1.74
CA ARG A 188 11.63 -1.33 3.20
C ARG A 188 10.42 -2.16 3.57
N SER A 189 10.62 -3.17 4.41
CA SER A 189 9.55 -3.92 5.06
C SER A 189 9.42 -3.45 6.50
N LEU A 190 8.19 -3.18 6.94
CA LEU A 190 7.87 -2.70 8.28
C LEU A 190 6.79 -3.58 8.91
N ARG A 191 6.87 -3.73 10.23
CA ARG A 191 5.76 -4.26 11.05
C ARG A 191 5.10 -3.11 11.79
N LEU A 192 4.03 -2.55 11.23
CA LEU A 192 3.25 -1.49 11.90
C LEU A 192 2.34 -2.02 13.03
N THR A 193 2.13 -3.33 13.03
CA THR A 193 1.43 -4.12 14.04
C THR A 193 2.03 -5.53 14.05
N ASP A 194 1.75 -6.32 15.09
CA ASP A 194 2.24 -7.72 15.15
C ASP A 194 1.60 -8.64 14.10
N ARG A 195 0.50 -8.21 13.46
CA ARG A 195 -0.30 -9.02 12.53
C ARG A 195 -0.08 -8.69 11.06
N HIS A 196 0.61 -7.59 10.74
CA HIS A 196 0.68 -7.09 9.37
C HIS A 196 2.13 -6.87 8.94
N ILE A 197 2.42 -7.26 7.70
CA ILE A 197 3.64 -6.88 6.99
C ILE A 197 3.28 -5.73 6.06
N VAL A 198 4.11 -4.69 6.05
CA VAL A 198 3.95 -3.52 5.18
C VAL A 198 5.20 -3.37 4.34
N GLY A 199 5.05 -3.45 3.02
CA GLY A 199 6.10 -3.21 2.04
C GLY A 199 6.03 -1.78 1.51
N ILE A 200 7.18 -1.13 1.39
CA ILE A 200 7.34 0.18 0.76
C ILE A 200 8.42 0.08 -0.29
N ALA A 201 8.15 0.64 -1.47
CA ALA A 201 9.10 0.81 -2.56
C ALA A 201 9.06 2.27 -3.02
N ALA A 202 10.23 2.88 -3.21
CA ALA A 202 10.37 4.28 -3.61
C ALA A 202 11.58 4.46 -4.52
N ALA A 203 11.43 5.28 -5.57
CA ALA A 203 12.55 5.72 -6.38
C ALA A 203 13.29 6.87 -5.66
N VAL A 204 14.54 6.61 -5.26
CA VAL A 204 15.45 7.50 -4.53
C VAL A 204 16.87 7.41 -5.14
N PRO A 205 17.09 7.89 -6.38
CA PRO A 205 18.30 7.64 -7.17
C PRO A 205 19.64 8.06 -6.52
N ASP A 206 19.62 8.95 -5.53
CA ASP A 206 20.83 9.45 -4.85
C ASP A 206 20.63 9.61 -3.34
N GLY A 207 19.66 8.89 -2.76
CA GLY A 207 19.21 9.16 -1.40
C GLY A 207 18.85 7.93 -0.60
N GLU A 208 18.72 8.12 0.71
CA GLU A 208 18.16 7.12 1.59
C GLU A 208 16.65 7.28 1.73
N LEU A 209 15.94 6.15 1.77
CA LEU A 209 14.53 6.15 2.08
C LEU A 209 14.32 6.26 3.60
N GLU A 210 14.05 7.47 4.07
CA GLU A 210 13.58 7.72 5.43
C GLU A 210 12.06 7.50 5.52
N ILE A 211 11.63 6.73 6.53
CA ILE A 211 10.20 6.46 6.76
C ILE A 211 9.86 6.87 8.20
N VAL A 212 8.89 7.78 8.32
CA VAL A 212 8.37 8.25 9.61
C VAL A 212 6.98 7.66 9.85
N PRO A 213 6.86 6.50 10.52
CA PRO A 213 5.56 5.88 10.76
C PRO A 213 4.72 6.72 11.73
N ARG A 214 3.45 6.91 11.38
CA ARG A 214 2.45 7.58 12.24
C ARG A 214 1.23 6.68 12.35
N ARG A 215 0.75 6.46 13.58
CA ARG A 215 -0.52 5.79 13.82
C ARG A 215 -1.61 6.84 14.02
N THR A 216 -2.73 6.67 13.32
CA THR A 216 -3.96 7.43 13.60
C THR A 216 -4.91 6.60 14.44
N ARG A 217 -5.92 7.24 15.02
CA ARG A 217 -7.00 6.57 15.74
C ARG A 217 -7.79 5.67 14.77
N ALA A 218 -8.11 4.45 15.21
CA ALA A 218 -8.95 3.54 14.44
C ALA A 218 -10.38 4.08 14.34
N ILE A 219 -11.02 3.87 13.18
CA ILE A 219 -12.47 4.02 13.07
C ILE A 219 -13.08 2.74 13.61
N ASN A 220 -13.68 2.80 14.79
CA ASN A 220 -14.34 1.65 15.39
C ASN A 220 -15.79 1.53 14.88
N PRO A 221 -16.38 0.32 14.83
CA PRO A 221 -17.83 0.16 14.80
C PRO A 221 -18.46 1.00 15.93
N PRO A 222 -19.64 1.63 15.74
CA PRO A 222 -20.38 2.13 16.89
C PRO A 222 -20.52 0.95 17.86
N LEU A 223 -20.27 1.19 19.15
CA LEU A 223 -20.64 0.23 20.17
C LEU A 223 -22.15 0.05 20.04
N HIS A 224 -22.58 -1.08 19.50
CA HIS A 224 -23.97 -1.47 19.61
C HIS A 224 -24.26 -1.62 21.10
N VAL A 225 -25.01 -0.67 21.65
CA VAL A 225 -25.64 -0.76 22.97
C VAL A 225 -26.92 -1.58 22.82
#